data_AF-A0AAV0H2N3-F1
#
_entry.id   AF-A0AAV0H2N3-F1
#
_cell.length_a   1.000
_cell.length_b   1.000
_cell.length_c   1.000
_cell.angle_alpha   90.00
_cell.angle_beta   90.00
_cell.angle_gamma   90.00
#
_symmetry.space_group_name_H-M   'P 1'
#
loop_
_entity.id
_entity.type
_entity.pdbx_description
1 polymer ?
#
loop_
_entity_poly.entity_id
_entity_poly.type
_entity_poly.pdbx_seq_one_letter_code
_entity_poly.pdbx_strand_id
1 'polypeptide(L)'
;MAATTKRYAVVTGGNKGIGFEICRQLASNGVLVVLTARDENRGLQAVQKLRDGDPALSDNLVFHKLDVADSSSISSLADFIRTQFGKLDILVNNAGIFGATMDVDVMRAVGPDRLSSSKQWLESITDTYELAEECLKTNYHGAKQMIETFLPLLQQSDLPRIVNVSSGLGKLKVCFTCSKSRLTSSWHQPYISHSFF
;
A
#
# COMPACT_ATOMS: atom_id res chain seq x y z
N MET A 1 2.21 -36.96 -10.48
CA MET A 1 2.64 -35.77 -9.71
C MET A 1 2.67 -34.61 -10.68
N ALA A 2 1.68 -33.71 -10.68
CA ALA A 2 1.78 -32.49 -11.47
C ALA A 2 2.97 -31.69 -10.92
N ALA A 3 3.94 -31.34 -11.77
CA ALA A 3 5.03 -30.45 -11.37
C ALA A 3 4.39 -29.16 -10.85
N THR A 4 4.59 -28.85 -9.55
CA THR A 4 4.11 -27.60 -8.98
C THR A 4 4.85 -26.46 -9.64
N THR A 5 4.17 -25.75 -10.56
CA THR A 5 4.74 -24.59 -11.23
C THR A 5 5.02 -23.51 -10.19
N LYS A 6 6.26 -22.98 -10.18
CA LYS A 6 6.66 -21.92 -9.25
C LYS A 6 5.78 -20.69 -9.49
N ARG A 7 5.24 -20.13 -8.41
CA ARG A 7 4.39 -18.93 -8.45
C ARG A 7 5.21 -17.69 -8.12
N TYR A 8 4.89 -16.58 -8.76
CA TYR A 8 5.56 -15.30 -8.59
C TYR A 8 4.60 -14.25 -8.03
N ALA A 9 5.05 -13.54 -7.01
CA ALA A 9 4.30 -12.47 -6.36
C ALA A 9 5.07 -11.15 -6.36
N VAL A 10 4.36 -10.04 -6.52
CA VAL A 10 4.86 -8.69 -6.23
C VAL A 10 4.12 -8.18 -5.02
N VAL A 11 4.87 -7.67 -4.04
CA VAL A 11 4.29 -6.99 -2.87
C VAL A 11 4.83 -5.57 -2.80
N THR A 12 3.95 -4.59 -3.01
CA THR A 12 4.35 -3.18 -2.95
C THR A 12 4.50 -2.70 -1.51
N GLY A 13 5.54 -1.92 -1.22
CA GLY A 13 5.80 -1.43 0.15
C GLY A 13 6.10 -2.57 1.15
N GLY A 14 6.82 -3.60 0.70
CA GLY A 14 7.12 -4.81 1.46
C GLY A 14 8.25 -4.69 2.48
N ASN A 15 8.86 -3.51 2.66
CA ASN A 15 10.02 -3.35 3.56
C ASN A 15 9.68 -3.20 5.05
N LYS A 16 8.40 -3.02 5.41
CA LYS A 16 7.95 -2.90 6.81
C LYS A 16 6.46 -3.25 6.96
N GLY A 17 6.02 -3.37 8.21
CA GLY A 17 4.61 -3.50 8.56
C GLY A 17 3.93 -4.70 7.91
N ILE A 18 2.70 -4.51 7.44
CA ILE A 18 1.88 -5.56 6.84
C ILE A 18 2.53 -6.15 5.58
N GLY A 19 3.09 -5.30 4.71
CA GLY A 19 3.76 -5.75 3.48
C GLY A 19 4.93 -6.71 3.75
N PHE A 20 5.74 -6.42 4.78
CA PHE A 20 6.84 -7.29 5.20
C PHE A 20 6.37 -8.68 5.62
N GLU A 21 5.28 -8.72 6.39
CA GLU A 21 4.67 -9.96 6.85
C GLU A 21 4.06 -10.77 5.69
N ILE A 22 3.40 -10.09 4.75
CA ILE A 22 2.89 -10.71 3.52
C ILE A 22 4.02 -11.37 2.74
N CYS A 23 5.16 -10.68 2.57
CA CYS A 23 6.34 -11.25 1.93
C CYS A 23 6.80 -12.52 2.63
N ARG A 24 6.92 -12.51 3.97
CA ARG A 24 7.34 -13.67 4.75
C ARG A 24 6.42 -14.87 4.52
N GLN A 25 5.11 -14.67 4.67
CA GLN A 25 4.15 -15.76 4.56
C GLN A 25 4.08 -16.33 3.14
N LEU A 26 4.06 -15.49 2.11
CA LEU A 26 4.08 -15.97 0.72
C LEU A 26 5.34 -16.77 0.42
N ALA A 27 6.52 -16.27 0.83
CA ALA A 27 7.80 -16.96 0.63
C ALA A 27 7.84 -18.30 1.38
N SER A 28 7.31 -18.36 2.60
CA SER A 28 7.22 -19.59 3.41
C SER A 28 6.33 -20.65 2.77
N ASN A 29 5.39 -20.23 1.92
CA ASN A 29 4.51 -21.11 1.15
C ASN A 29 5.06 -21.43 -0.26
N GLY A 30 6.36 -21.20 -0.48
CA GLY A 30 7.05 -21.56 -1.73
C GLY A 30 6.77 -20.62 -2.91
N VAL A 31 6.17 -19.45 -2.68
CA VAL A 31 5.98 -18.42 -3.70
C VAL A 31 7.25 -17.58 -3.78
N LEU A 32 7.78 -17.33 -4.97
CA LEU A 32 8.86 -16.35 -5.12
C LEU A 32 8.27 -14.96 -5.06
N VAL A 33 8.70 -14.19 -4.07
CA VAL A 33 8.22 -12.84 -3.80
C VAL A 33 9.26 -11.82 -4.23
N VAL A 34 8.84 -10.91 -5.10
CA VAL A 34 9.52 -9.66 -5.37
C VAL A 34 9.05 -8.65 -4.31
N LEU A 35 9.87 -8.50 -3.28
CA LEU A 35 9.69 -7.49 -2.24
C LEU A 35 10.11 -6.13 -2.81
N THR A 36 9.23 -5.14 -2.74
CA THR A 36 9.56 -3.81 -3.25
C THR A 36 9.51 -2.72 -2.19
N ALA A 37 10.32 -1.69 -2.40
CA ALA A 37 10.41 -0.52 -1.54
C ALA A 37 10.88 0.70 -2.33
N ARG A 38 10.46 1.91 -1.90
CA ARG A 38 10.93 3.17 -2.48
C ARG A 38 12.41 3.40 -2.23
N ASP A 39 12.83 3.09 -1.00
CA ASP A 39 14.23 3.19 -0.57
C ASP A 39 14.92 1.83 -0.70
N GLU A 40 15.99 1.81 -1.49
CA GLU A 40 16.74 0.60 -1.82
C GLU A 40 17.42 -0.02 -0.60
N ASN A 41 18.08 0.80 0.23
CA ASN A 41 18.77 0.32 1.43
C ASN A 41 17.79 -0.36 2.40
N ARG A 42 16.63 0.26 2.65
CA ARG A 42 15.59 -0.33 3.50
C ARG A 42 14.98 -1.59 2.90
N GLY A 43 14.88 -1.66 1.58
CA GLY A 43 14.42 -2.84 0.86
C GLY A 43 15.37 -4.02 1.00
N LEU A 44 16.66 -3.80 0.74
CA LEU A 44 17.71 -4.81 0.90
C LEU A 44 17.83 -5.27 2.35
N GLN A 45 17.78 -4.35 3.31
CA GLN A 45 17.75 -4.69 4.74
C GLN A 45 16.54 -5.53 5.11
N ALA A 46 15.36 -5.27 4.52
CA ALA A 46 14.17 -6.07 4.77
C ALA A 46 14.31 -7.50 4.23
N VAL A 47 14.85 -7.66 3.02
CA VAL A 47 15.15 -9.00 2.47
C VAL A 47 16.14 -9.74 3.36
N GLN A 48 17.22 -9.08 3.80
CA GLN A 48 18.19 -9.70 4.69
C GLN A 48 17.55 -10.13 6.01
N LYS A 49 16.74 -9.27 6.65
CA LYS A 49 16.01 -9.62 7.88
C LYS A 49 15.09 -10.82 7.71
N LEU A 50 14.43 -10.97 6.56
CA LEU A 50 13.58 -12.14 6.28
C LEU A 50 14.42 -13.41 6.15
N ARG A 51 15.55 -13.34 5.45
CA ARG A 51 16.47 -14.47 5.26
C ARG A 51 17.16 -14.90 6.56
N ASP A 52 17.56 -13.94 7.39
CA ASP A 52 18.16 -14.21 8.71
C ASP A 52 17.14 -14.84 9.66
N GLY A 53 15.86 -14.47 9.53
CA GLY A 53 14.77 -15.02 10.33
C GLY A 53 14.36 -16.44 9.92
N ASP A 54 14.50 -16.78 8.63
CA ASP A 54 14.25 -18.12 8.10
C ASP A 54 15.09 -18.37 6.83
N PRO A 55 16.20 -19.14 6.94
CA PRO A 55 17.07 -19.43 5.81
C PRO A 55 16.39 -20.12 4.64
N ALA A 56 15.29 -20.85 4.88
CA ALA A 56 14.53 -21.55 3.83
C ALA A 56 13.85 -20.58 2.84
N LEU A 57 13.74 -19.28 3.20
CA LEU A 57 13.15 -18.25 2.35
C LEU A 57 14.12 -17.68 1.31
N SER A 58 15.42 -18.01 1.40
CA SER A 58 16.47 -17.35 0.61
C SER A 58 16.24 -17.41 -0.90
N ASP A 59 15.78 -18.55 -1.40
CA ASP A 59 15.53 -18.79 -2.84
C ASP A 59 14.17 -18.25 -3.33
N ASN A 60 13.36 -17.72 -2.42
CA ASN A 60 12.01 -17.24 -2.66
C ASN A 60 11.87 -15.73 -2.44
N LEU A 61 12.97 -15.02 -2.21
CA LEU A 61 12.96 -13.57 -1.98
C LEU A 61 13.90 -12.85 -2.93
N VAL A 62 13.34 -11.90 -3.67
CA VAL A 62 14.07 -10.99 -4.54
C VAL A 62 13.68 -9.56 -4.20
N PHE A 63 14.64 -8.64 -4.19
CA PHE A 63 14.36 -7.22 -4.03
C PHE A 63 14.28 -6.53 -5.39
N HIS A 64 13.35 -5.58 -5.54
CA HIS A 64 13.38 -4.59 -6.61
C HIS A 64 12.89 -3.24 -6.10
N LYS A 65 13.60 -2.16 -6.42
CA LYS A 65 13.18 -0.80 -6.06
C LYS A 65 11.86 -0.47 -6.78
N LEU A 66 10.91 0.13 -6.05
CA LEU A 66 9.63 0.56 -6.61
C LEU A 66 9.14 1.81 -5.90
N ASP A 67 8.87 2.86 -6.67
CA ASP A 67 7.94 3.92 -6.29
C ASP A 67 6.66 3.80 -7.13
N VAL A 68 5.54 3.54 -6.46
CA VAL A 68 4.23 3.40 -7.13
C VAL A 68 3.68 4.73 -7.62
N ALA A 69 4.27 5.87 -7.22
CA ALA A 69 3.92 7.18 -7.76
C ALA A 69 4.76 7.55 -9.01
N ASP A 70 5.70 6.71 -9.42
CA ASP A 70 6.58 6.92 -10.57
C ASP A 70 6.35 5.85 -11.65
N SER A 71 5.80 6.26 -12.79
CA SER A 71 5.50 5.38 -13.93
C SER A 71 6.73 4.69 -14.50
N SER A 72 7.90 5.33 -14.45
CA SER A 72 9.15 4.75 -14.93
C SER A 72 9.63 3.64 -14.01
N SER A 73 9.46 3.82 -12.69
CA SER A 73 9.78 2.82 -11.68
C SER A 73 8.88 1.58 -11.82
N ILE A 74 7.58 1.78 -12.06
CA ILE A 74 6.61 0.70 -12.33
C ILE A 74 7.00 -0.07 -13.60
N SER A 75 7.32 0.65 -14.68
CA SER A 75 7.69 0.03 -15.96
C SER A 75 8.98 -0.78 -15.85
N SER A 76 9.99 -0.25 -15.14
CA SER A 76 11.23 -0.97 -14.86
C SER A 76 10.99 -2.28 -14.11
N LEU A 77 10.09 -2.30 -13.12
CA LEU A 77 9.72 -3.53 -12.42
C LEU A 77 8.98 -4.51 -13.33
N ALA A 78 8.08 -4.03 -14.19
CA ALA A 78 7.36 -4.89 -15.13
C ALA A 78 8.31 -5.55 -16.12
N ASP A 79 9.29 -4.80 -16.63
CA ASP A 79 10.35 -5.33 -17.50
C ASP A 79 11.21 -6.36 -16.77
N PHE A 80 11.60 -6.08 -15.53
CA PHE A 80 12.32 -7.03 -14.70
C PHE A 80 11.57 -8.35 -14.56
N ILE A 81 10.27 -8.32 -14.23
CA ILE A 81 9.46 -9.54 -14.08
C ILE A 81 9.28 -10.27 -15.40
N ARG A 82 9.03 -9.53 -16.48
CA ARG A 82 8.91 -10.09 -17.82
C ARG A 82 10.17 -10.83 -18.24
N THR A 83 11.34 -10.24 -18.00
CA THR A 83 12.63 -10.85 -18.36
C THR A 83 13.01 -12.02 -17.46
N GLN A 84 12.76 -11.92 -16.15
CA GLN A 84 13.21 -12.95 -15.19
C GLN A 84 12.24 -14.14 -15.09
N PHE A 85 10.93 -13.87 -15.15
CA PHE A 85 9.91 -14.86 -14.80
C PHE A 85 8.90 -15.10 -15.94
N GLY A 86 8.75 -14.16 -16.87
CA GLY A 86 7.83 -14.26 -18.02
C GLY A 86 6.34 -14.10 -17.70
N LYS A 87 5.96 -14.18 -16.42
CA LYS A 87 4.59 -14.03 -15.93
C LYS A 87 4.55 -13.47 -14.50
N LEU A 88 3.36 -13.10 -14.04
CA LEU A 88 3.07 -12.78 -12.64
C LEU A 88 1.82 -13.54 -12.19
N ASP A 89 1.83 -14.12 -10.99
CA ASP A 89 0.65 -14.83 -10.47
C ASP A 89 -0.10 -14.00 -9.42
N ILE A 90 0.61 -13.21 -8.61
CA ILE A 90 0.02 -12.46 -7.50
C ILE A 90 0.54 -11.02 -7.48
N LEU A 91 -0.36 -10.03 -7.52
CA LEU A 91 -0.05 -8.63 -7.26
C LEU A 91 -0.69 -8.18 -5.95
N VAL A 92 0.10 -7.75 -4.99
CA VAL A 92 -0.36 -7.16 -3.73
C VAL A 92 -0.04 -5.67 -3.71
N ASN A 93 -1.09 -4.86 -3.91
CA ASN A 93 -1.02 -3.41 -3.74
C ASN A 93 -1.16 -3.07 -2.25
N ASN A 94 -0.03 -3.01 -1.56
CA ASN A 94 0.06 -2.68 -0.13
C ASN A 94 0.71 -1.31 0.15
N ALA A 95 1.51 -0.77 -0.78
CA ALA A 95 2.08 0.56 -0.65
C ALA A 95 0.97 1.59 -0.43
N GLY A 96 1.08 2.35 0.67
CA GLY A 96 0.15 3.40 0.99
C GLY A 96 0.69 4.36 2.04
N ILE A 97 0.19 5.60 2.00
CA ILE A 97 0.51 6.66 2.95
C ILE A 97 -0.77 7.23 3.56
N PHE A 98 -0.66 7.86 4.73
CA PHE A 98 -1.82 8.38 5.45
C PHE A 98 -2.38 9.67 4.83
N GLY A 99 -1.52 10.50 4.20
CA GLY A 99 -1.95 11.76 3.59
C GLY A 99 -2.24 12.89 4.57
N ALA A 100 -1.77 12.77 5.81
CA ALA A 100 -1.83 13.82 6.82
C ALA A 100 -0.67 13.67 7.80
N THR A 101 -0.32 14.75 8.49
CA THR A 101 0.59 14.71 9.62
C THR A 101 -0.20 14.72 10.92
N MET A 102 0.33 14.05 11.93
CA MET A 102 -0.27 13.99 13.26
C MET A 102 0.76 14.41 14.29
N ASP A 103 0.31 15.13 15.31
CA ASP A 103 1.12 15.35 16.49
C ASP A 103 1.32 14.01 17.23
N VAL A 104 2.59 13.60 17.35
CA VAL A 104 2.99 12.31 17.94
C VAL A 104 2.65 12.26 19.43
N ASP A 105 2.69 13.39 20.12
CA ASP A 105 2.40 13.47 21.55
C ASP A 105 0.89 13.33 21.79
N VAL A 106 0.06 13.89 20.90
CA VAL A 106 -1.39 13.66 20.92
C VAL A 106 -1.72 12.19 20.60
N MET A 107 -1.06 11.57 19.62
CA MET A 107 -1.28 10.16 19.29
C MET A 107 -0.98 9.22 20.47
N ARG A 108 0.11 9.49 21.21
CA ARG A 108 0.48 8.73 22.41
C ARG A 108 -0.51 8.91 23.55
N ALA A 109 -1.07 10.11 23.71
CA ALA A 109 -2.02 10.42 24.78
C ALA A 109 -3.41 9.82 24.55
N VAL A 110 -3.87 9.69 23.30
CA VAL A 110 -5.24 9.27 22.98
C VAL A 110 -5.41 7.74 23.01
N GLY A 111 -4.32 6.96 22.84
CA GLY A 111 -4.36 5.49 22.84
C GLY A 111 -5.07 4.89 21.62
N PRO A 112 -4.87 3.59 21.32
CA PRO A 112 -5.34 2.97 20.07
C PRO A 112 -6.87 2.87 19.95
N ASP A 113 -7.58 2.77 21.08
CA ASP A 113 -9.03 2.52 21.12
C ASP A 113 -9.89 3.78 20.94
N ARG A 114 -9.32 4.98 21.17
CA ARG A 114 -10.06 6.26 21.12
C ARG A 114 -9.86 7.04 19.82
N LEU A 115 -9.11 6.46 18.89
CA LEU A 115 -8.63 7.06 17.64
C LEU A 115 -9.77 7.44 16.67
N SER A 116 -10.87 6.70 16.69
CA SER A 116 -11.94 6.82 15.70
C SER A 116 -13.09 7.78 16.08
N SER A 117 -13.14 8.23 17.33
CA SER A 117 -14.35 8.88 17.90
C SER A 117 -14.08 10.16 18.70
N SER A 118 -12.82 10.59 18.87
CA SER A 118 -12.50 11.78 19.67
C SER A 118 -12.30 13.02 18.78
N LYS A 119 -13.04 14.09 19.08
CA LYS A 119 -12.89 15.42 18.47
C LYS A 119 -11.43 15.92 18.51
N GLN A 120 -10.74 15.58 19.59
CA GLN A 120 -9.32 15.85 19.83
C GLN A 120 -8.39 15.20 18.79
N TRP A 121 -8.79 14.06 18.21
CA TRP A 121 -8.04 13.40 17.16
C TRP A 121 -8.09 14.20 15.85
N LEU A 122 -9.28 14.64 15.46
CA LEU A 122 -9.49 15.44 14.24
C LEU A 122 -8.76 16.79 14.30
N GLU A 123 -8.74 17.41 15.48
CA GLU A 123 -8.05 18.68 15.72
C GLU A 123 -6.51 18.56 15.69
N SER A 124 -5.97 17.34 15.86
CA SER A 124 -4.53 17.06 15.85
C SER A 124 -3.97 16.61 14.49
N ILE A 125 -4.85 16.51 13.49
CA ILE A 125 -4.50 16.10 12.12
C ILE A 125 -4.37 17.32 11.24
N THR A 126 -3.18 17.53 10.70
CA THR A 126 -2.94 18.50 9.64
C THR A 126 -2.97 17.79 8.30
N ASP A 127 -4.01 18.06 7.51
CA ASP A 127 -4.26 17.53 6.18
C ASP A 127 -4.16 18.67 5.14
N THR A 128 -2.95 18.89 4.61
CA THR A 128 -2.78 19.89 3.55
C THR A 128 -3.21 19.33 2.19
N TYR A 129 -3.46 20.22 1.24
CA TYR A 129 -3.76 19.85 -0.14
C TYR A 129 -2.65 18.94 -0.74
N GLU A 130 -1.40 19.28 -0.50
CA GLU A 130 -0.23 18.55 -1.03
C GLU A 130 -0.16 17.12 -0.47
N LEU A 131 -0.44 16.94 0.83
CA LEU A 131 -0.46 15.63 1.47
C LEU A 131 -1.64 14.79 0.97
N ALA A 132 -2.79 15.41 0.74
CA ALA A 132 -3.95 14.75 0.14
C ALA A 132 -3.66 14.30 -1.31
N GLU A 133 -3.03 15.16 -2.11
CA GLU A 133 -2.59 14.84 -3.47
C GLU A 133 -1.57 13.69 -3.48
N GLU A 134 -0.56 13.71 -2.59
CA GLU A 134 0.40 12.61 -2.47
C GLU A 134 -0.30 11.29 -2.10
N CYS A 135 -1.30 11.36 -1.22
CA CYS A 135 -2.10 10.23 -0.79
C CYS A 135 -2.90 9.63 -1.94
N LEU A 136 -3.59 10.46 -2.73
CA LEU A 136 -4.33 10.01 -3.91
C LEU A 136 -3.39 9.42 -4.97
N LYS A 137 -2.25 10.08 -5.20
CA LYS A 137 -1.21 9.59 -6.13
C LYS A 137 -0.70 8.22 -5.73
N THR A 138 -0.40 8.00 -4.45
CA THR A 138 0.15 6.73 -3.98
C THR A 138 -0.91 5.64 -3.84
N ASN A 139 -1.98 5.93 -3.08
CA ASN A 139 -2.93 4.91 -2.62
C ASN A 139 -3.93 4.49 -3.70
N TYR A 140 -4.27 5.41 -4.61
CA TYR A 140 -5.25 5.16 -5.66
C TYR A 140 -4.59 5.07 -7.03
N HIS A 141 -3.95 6.15 -7.50
CA HIS A 141 -3.38 6.17 -8.84
C HIS A 141 -2.24 5.17 -8.99
N GLY A 142 -1.36 5.05 -8.01
CA GLY A 142 -0.27 4.09 -8.02
C GLY A 142 -0.77 2.65 -8.04
N ALA A 143 -1.73 2.29 -7.18
CA ALA A 143 -2.34 0.96 -7.19
C ALA A 143 -3.04 0.65 -8.53
N LYS A 144 -3.75 1.63 -9.10
CA LYS A 144 -4.38 1.50 -10.42
C LYS A 144 -3.34 1.28 -11.52
N GLN A 145 -2.27 2.08 -11.54
CA GLN A 145 -1.21 1.97 -12.54
C GLN A 145 -0.47 0.64 -12.43
N MET A 146 -0.20 0.16 -11.22
CA MET A 146 0.32 -1.20 -11.01
C MET A 146 -0.60 -2.26 -11.62
N ILE A 147 -1.91 -2.17 -11.44
CA ILE A 147 -2.84 -3.13 -12.06
C ILE A 147 -2.75 -3.06 -13.59
N GLU A 148 -2.81 -1.86 -14.17
CA GLU A 148 -2.80 -1.67 -15.62
C GLU A 148 -1.49 -2.16 -16.26
N THR A 149 -0.33 -1.84 -15.66
CA THR A 149 0.97 -2.24 -16.19
C THR A 149 1.23 -3.74 -16.06
N PHE A 150 0.79 -4.37 -14.97
CA PHE A 150 1.05 -5.80 -14.73
C PHE A 150 -0.05 -6.72 -15.29
N LEU A 151 -1.18 -6.18 -15.77
CA LEU A 151 -2.28 -6.96 -16.32
C LEU A 151 -1.84 -7.94 -17.43
N PRO A 152 -1.00 -7.56 -18.41
CA PRO A 152 -0.53 -8.50 -19.43
C PRO A 152 0.29 -9.66 -18.86
N LEU A 153 1.07 -9.42 -17.80
CA LEU A 153 1.87 -10.46 -17.12
C LEU A 153 0.98 -11.38 -16.27
N LEU A 154 -0.06 -10.83 -15.65
CA LEU A 154 -1.06 -11.58 -14.87
C LEU A 154 -1.89 -12.49 -15.79
N GLN A 155 -2.23 -12.04 -16.99
CA GLN A 155 -2.97 -12.85 -17.97
C GLN A 155 -2.20 -14.10 -18.43
N GLN A 156 -0.88 -14.16 -18.23
CA GLN A 156 -0.06 -15.35 -18.49
C GLN A 156 -0.08 -16.37 -17.34
N SER A 157 -0.71 -16.05 -16.21
CA SER A 157 -0.91 -16.99 -15.11
C SER A 157 -2.18 -17.80 -15.28
N ASP A 158 -2.16 -19.07 -14.89
CA ASP A 158 -3.36 -19.91 -14.83
C ASP A 158 -4.34 -19.45 -13.74
N LEU A 159 -3.85 -18.79 -12.70
CA LEU A 159 -4.63 -18.37 -11.53
C LEU A 159 -4.19 -16.97 -11.03
N PRO A 160 -4.42 -15.91 -11.83
CA PRO A 160 -4.01 -14.55 -11.45
C PRO A 160 -4.78 -14.06 -10.22
N ARG A 161 -4.09 -13.34 -9.33
CA ARG A 161 -4.67 -12.74 -8.13
C ARG A 161 -4.19 -11.29 -7.97
N ILE A 162 -5.12 -10.39 -7.69
CA ILE A 162 -4.83 -9.01 -7.32
C ILE A 162 -5.43 -8.77 -5.93
N VAL A 163 -4.62 -8.26 -5.01
CA VAL A 163 -5.02 -7.94 -3.64
C VAL A 163 -4.73 -6.46 -3.39
N ASN A 164 -5.77 -5.68 -3.16
CA ASN A 164 -5.64 -4.27 -2.77
C ASN A 164 -5.82 -4.16 -1.25
N VAL A 165 -4.77 -3.76 -0.53
CA VAL A 165 -4.85 -3.51 0.90
C VAL A 165 -5.53 -2.15 1.11
N SER A 166 -6.71 -2.18 1.74
CA SER A 166 -7.50 -0.98 2.03
C SER A 166 -7.60 -0.75 3.54
N SER A 167 -8.44 0.19 3.96
CA SER A 167 -8.65 0.55 5.36
C SER A 167 -10.14 0.55 5.72
N GLY A 168 -10.44 0.27 6.99
CA GLY A 168 -11.79 0.45 7.54
C GLY A 168 -12.33 1.88 7.41
N LEU A 169 -11.44 2.87 7.28
CA LEU A 169 -11.78 4.27 7.01
C LEU A 169 -12.29 4.51 5.58
N GLY A 170 -12.05 3.59 4.64
CA GLY A 170 -12.54 3.68 3.26
C GLY A 170 -14.05 3.42 3.10
N LYS A 171 -14.76 3.15 4.20
CA LYS A 171 -16.22 2.98 4.18
C LYS A 171 -16.89 4.31 3.89
N LEU A 172 -17.83 4.33 2.94
CA LEU A 172 -18.59 5.54 2.57
C LEU A 172 -19.18 6.27 3.79
N LYS A 173 -19.71 5.52 4.77
CA LYS A 173 -20.28 6.10 6.00
C LYS A 173 -19.29 6.92 6.85
N VAL A 174 -17.99 6.63 6.77
CA VAL A 174 -16.93 7.31 7.55
C VAL A 174 -16.47 8.59 6.82
N CYS A 175 -16.41 8.56 5.49
CA CYS A 175 -16.08 9.75 4.69
C CYS A 175 -17.05 10.92 4.93
N PHE A 176 -18.35 10.66 5.03
CA PHE A 176 -19.35 11.72 5.22
C PHE A 176 -19.38 12.31 6.64
N THR A 177 -18.91 11.57 7.65
CA THR A 177 -18.86 12.08 9.04
C THR A 177 -17.71 13.06 9.27
N CYS A 178 -16.58 12.89 8.59
CA CYS A 178 -15.41 13.76 8.74
C CYS A 178 -15.66 15.17 8.18
N SER A 179 -16.43 15.30 7.09
CA SER A 179 -16.74 16.64 6.52
C SER A 179 -17.68 17.43 7.43
N LYS A 180 -18.69 16.80 8.04
CA LYS A 180 -19.65 17.49 8.93
C LYS A 180 -18.99 18.08 10.18
N SER A 181 -18.05 17.37 10.81
CA SER A 181 -17.35 17.87 12.00
C SER A 181 -16.39 19.02 11.69
N ARG A 182 -15.78 19.05 10.50
CA ARG A 182 -14.80 20.08 10.11
C ARG A 182 -15.48 21.31 9.48
N LEU A 183 -16.61 21.13 8.79
CA LEU A 183 -17.42 22.22 8.25
C LEU A 183 -18.13 23.03 9.34
N THR A 184 -18.45 22.43 10.49
CA THR A 184 -19.16 23.11 11.59
C THR A 184 -18.24 23.96 12.48
N SER A 185 -16.91 23.81 12.39
CA SER A 185 -15.94 24.59 13.17
C SER A 185 -15.35 25.79 12.45
N SER A 186 -15.40 25.85 11.11
CA SER A 186 -14.76 26.92 10.31
C SER A 186 -15.72 27.79 9.48
N TRP A 187 -17.00 27.43 9.37
CA TRP A 187 -17.97 28.20 8.58
C TRP A 187 -19.00 28.90 9.46
N HIS A 188 -18.59 29.98 10.11
CA HIS A 188 -19.50 31.11 10.42
C HIS A 188 -19.39 32.15 9.28
N GLN A 189 -19.79 31.76 8.06
CA GLN A 189 -20.14 32.73 7.01
C GLN A 189 -21.41 32.29 6.27
N PRO A 190 -22.37 33.20 6.00
CA PRO A 190 -23.76 32.83 5.71
C PRO A 190 -24.08 32.61 4.22
N TYR A 191 -23.12 32.22 3.37
CA TYR A 191 -23.32 32.24 1.91
C TYR A 191 -22.87 30.98 1.16
N ILE A 192 -23.21 29.79 1.65
CA ILE A 192 -23.18 28.60 0.78
C ILE A 192 -24.36 27.68 1.13
N SER A 193 -25.52 27.91 0.50
CA SER A 193 -26.59 26.92 0.45
C SER A 193 -26.32 25.94 -0.70
N HIS A 194 -25.93 24.70 -0.37
CA HIS A 194 -26.08 23.60 -1.32
C HIS A 194 -27.33 22.82 -0.92
N SER A 195 -28.44 23.13 -1.59
CA SER A 195 -29.61 22.26 -1.64
C SER A 195 -29.23 21.02 -2.46
N PHE A 196 -29.17 19.86 -1.80
CA PHE A 196 -29.10 18.58 -2.48
C PHE A 196 -30.52 18.04 -2.67
N PHE A 197 -30.89 17.74 -3.91
CA PHE A 197 -31.89 16.71 -4.21
C PHE A 197 -31.21 15.34 -4.22
#